data_AF-A0A738JJ43-F1
#
_entry.id   AF-A0A738JJ43-F1
#
_cell.length_a   1.000
_cell.length_b   1.000
_cell.length_c   1.000
_cell.angle_alpha   90.00
_cell.angle_beta   90.00
_cell.angle_gamma   90.00
#
_symmetry.space_group_name_H-M   'P 1'
#
loop_
_entity.id
_entity.type
_entity.pdbx_description
1 polymer ?
#
loop_
_entity_poly.entity_id
_entity_poly.type
_entity_poly.pdbx_seq_one_letter_code
_entity_poly.pdbx_strand_id
1 'polypeptide(L)' 'MNIKQLHSFLILCDELHYGRAASRLFITQPSLSQQIKQLES' A
#
# COMPACT_ATOMS: atom_id res chain seq x y z
N MET A 1 0.55 0.01 13.68
CA MET A 1 0.52 -1.20 12.83
C MET A 1 -0.87 -1.83 12.81
N ASN A 2 -1.56 -1.76 11.67
CA ASN A 2 -2.91 -2.27 11.44
C ASN A 2 -2.88 -3.31 10.30
N ILE A 3 -3.74 -4.33 10.35
CA ILE A 3 -3.83 -5.40 9.33
C ILE A 3 -3.97 -4.82 7.91
N LYS A 4 -4.72 -3.72 7.74
CA LYS A 4 -4.87 -3.05 6.44
C LYS A 4 -3.53 -2.57 5.88
N GLN A 5 -2.64 -2.04 6.72
CA GLN A 5 -1.33 -1.54 6.30
C GLN A 5 -0.41 -2.70 5.88
N LEU A 6 -0.43 -3.83 6.61
CA LEU A 6 0.30 -5.04 6.24
C LEU A 6 -0.20 -5.62 4.91
N HIS A 7 -1.52 -5.69 4.71
CA HIS A 7 -2.09 -6.14 3.45
C HIS A 7 -1.66 -5.25 2.28
N SER A 8 -1.73 -3.92 2.45
CA SER A 8 -1.26 -2.96 1.46
C SER A 8 0.24 -3.11 1.16
N PHE A 9 1.06 -3.42 2.16
CA PHE A 9 2.49 -3.70 1.99
C PHE A 9 2.74 -4.98 1.18
N LEU A 10 2.04 -6.08 1.49
CA LEU A 10 2.16 -7.33 0.73
C LEU A 10 1.80 -7.13 -0.76
N ILE A 11 0.71 -6.41 -1.04
CA ILE A 11 0.33 -6.09 -2.43
C ILE A 11 1.38 -5.20 -3.11
N LEU A 12 1.99 -4.25 -2.39
CA LEU A 12 3.08 -3.44 -2.93
C LEU A 12 4.32 -4.29 -3.26
N CYS A 13 4.66 -5.27 -2.42
CA CYS A 13 5.75 -6.20 -2.66
C CYS A 13 5.53 -7.07 -3.90
N ASP A 14 4.29 -7.51 -4.15
CA ASP A 14 3.94 -8.26 -5.37
C ASP A 14 4.09 -7.40 -6.63
N GLU A 15 3.60 -6.16 -6.59
CA GLU A 15 3.52 -5.30 -7.78
C GLU A 15 4.83 -4.55 -8.09
N LEU A 16 5.68 -4.35 -7.07
CA LEU A 16 6.89 -3.54 -7.07
C LEU A 16 6.67 -2.10 -7.60
N HIS A 17 5.42 -1.62 -7.60
CA HIS A 17 5.04 -0.34 -8.17
C HIS A 17 3.78 0.23 -7.50
N TYR A 18 3.92 1.39 -6.85
CA TYR A 18 2.84 2.04 -6.08
C TYR A 18 1.56 2.26 -6.89
N GLY A 19 1.66 2.73 -8.13
CA GLY A 19 0.50 2.93 -9.00
C GLY A 19 -0.31 1.64 -9.23
N ARG A 20 0.36 0.54 -9.62
CA ARG A 20 -0.30 -0.75 -9.87
C ARG A 20 -0.88 -1.34 -8.59
N ALA A 21 -0.14 -1.28 -7.48
CA ALA A 21 -0.63 -1.72 -6.17
C ALA A 21 -1.88 -0.94 -5.73
N ALA A 22 -1.89 0.39 -5.92
CA ALA A 22 -3.04 1.22 -5.59
C ALA A 22 -4.25 0.89 -6.47
N SER A 23 -4.06 0.67 -7.77
CA SER A 23 -5.12 0.21 -8.68
C SER A 23 -5.67 -1.15 -8.26
N ARG A 24 -4.82 -2.12 -7.88
CA ARG A 24 -5.22 -3.45 -7.40
C ARG A 24 -5.99 -3.40 -6.06
N LEU A 25 -5.69 -2.42 -5.23
CA LEU A 25 -6.37 -2.16 -3.96
C LEU A 25 -7.62 -1.25 -4.10
N PHE A 26 -7.95 -0.80 -5.31
CA PHE A 26 -9.04 0.16 -5.59
C PHE A 26 -8.93 1.46 -4.76
N ILE A 27 -7.72 1.94 -4.56
CA ILE A 27 -7.43 3.21 -3.88
C ILE A 27 -6.56 4.11 -4.74
N THR A 28 -6.42 5.37 -4.33
CA THR A 28 -5.48 6.29 -4.96
C THR A 28 -4.04 6.01 -4.48
N GLN A 29 -3.06 6.25 -5.35
CA GLN A 29 -1.64 6.11 -4.99
C GLN A 29 -1.25 6.93 -3.73
N PRO A 30 -1.68 8.20 -3.55
CA PRO A 30 -1.38 8.93 -2.32
C PRO A 30 -1.90 8.26 -1.05
N SER A 31 -3.08 7.61 -1.12
CA SER A 31 -3.62 6.84 0.01
C SER A 31 -2.72 5.65 0.35
N LEU A 32 -2.26 4.91 -0.66
CA LEU A 32 -1.33 3.79 -0.47
C LEU A 32 -0.01 4.26 0.16
N SER A 33 0.61 5.31 -0.39
CA SER A 33 1.86 5.85 0.14
C SER A 33 1.72 6.29 1.61
N GLN A 34 0.59 6.89 1.99
CA GLN A 34 0.32 7.26 3.38
C GLN A 34 0.19 6.05 4.30
N GLN A 35 -0.43 4.95 3.83
CA GLN A 35 -0.54 3.71 4.60
C GLN A 35 0.82 3.05 4.83
N ILE A 36 1.69 3.03 3.81
CA ILE A 36 3.06 2.49 3.93
C ILE A 36 3.90 3.35 4.87
N LYS A 37 3.85 4.68 4.75
CA LYS A 37 4.58 5.58 5.65
C LYS A 37 4.18 5.38 7.12
N GLN A 38 2.89 5.16 7.39
CA GLN A 38 2.40 4.86 8.74
C GLN A 38 2.77 3.45 9.24
N LEU A 39 3.14 2.53 8.33
CA LEU A 39 3.65 1.21 8.68
C LEU A 39 5.14 1.26 9.05
N GLU A 40 5.91 2.11 8.37
CA GLU A 40 7.35 2.33 8.58
C GLU A 40 7.67 3.15 9.84
N SER A 41 6.74 4.01 10.27
CA SER A 41 6.85 4.85 11.48
C SER A 41 6.51 4.07 12.75
#